data_AF-A0A979G6Y1-F1
#
_entry.id   AF-A0A979G6Y1-F1
#
_cell.length_a   1.000
_cell.length_b   1.000
_cell.length_c   1.000
_cell.angle_alpha   90.00
_cell.angle_beta   90.00
_cell.angle_gamma   90.00
#
_symmetry.space_group_name_H-M   'P 1'
#
loop_
_entity.id
_entity.type
_entity.pdbx_description
1 polymer ?
#
loop_
_entity_poly.entity_id
_entity_poly.type
_entity_poly.pdbx_seq_one_letter_code
_entity_poly.pdbx_strand_id
1 'polypeptide(L)'
;MMTEKLSINGQDVWVVVEALDAQEGNPNILPAEYFVAYYSSQEPPVAASSHEPGKMPGKVFKAEDNTPKRFLSPVEAIEYAAEKLPVLLEDE
;
A
#
# COMPACT_ATOMS: atom_id res chain seq x y z
N MET A 1 -10.61 1.06 -1.68
CA MET A 1 -9.30 0.58 -2.18
C MET A 1 -9.02 1.21 -3.54
N MET A 2 -7.77 1.55 -3.81
CA MET A 2 -7.29 2.03 -5.11
C MET A 2 -6.19 1.09 -5.58
N THR A 3 -6.18 0.70 -6.86
CA THR A 3 -5.13 -0.14 -7.43
C THR A 3 -4.56 0.57 -8.64
N GLU A 4 -3.24 0.74 -8.67
CA GLU A 4 -2.51 1.40 -9.75
C GLU A 4 -1.42 0.47 -10.28
N LYS A 5 -1.21 0.47 -11.60
CA LYS A 5 -0.14 -0.27 -12.25
C LYS A 5 1.00 0.69 -12.62
N LEU A 6 2.19 0.45 -12.09
CA LEU A 6 3.39 1.21 -12.38
C LEU A 6 4.35 0.37 -13.23
N SER A 7 5.00 1.01 -14.20
CA SER A 7 6.08 0.38 -14.98
C SER A 7 7.41 0.85 -14.43
N ILE A 8 8.14 -0.04 -13.75
CA ILE A 8 9.38 0.23 -13.05
C ILE A 8 10.49 -0.63 -13.68
N ASN A 9 11.53 -0.01 -14.22
CA ASN A 9 12.66 -0.71 -14.86
C ASN A 9 12.25 -1.75 -15.92
N GLY A 10 11.14 -1.51 -16.64
CA GLY A 10 10.58 -2.44 -17.64
C GLY A 10 9.77 -3.60 -17.05
N GLN A 11 9.61 -3.66 -15.73
CA GLN A 11 8.73 -4.59 -15.03
C GLN A 11 7.43 -3.89 -14.63
N ASP A 12 6.32 -4.59 -14.83
CA ASP A 12 5.02 -4.15 -14.35
C ASP A 12 4.86 -4.50 -12.86
N VAL A 13 4.52 -3.49 -12.07
CA VAL A 13 4.31 -3.61 -10.62
C VAL A 13 2.96 -3.03 -10.27
N TRP A 14 2.18 -3.80 -9.52
CA TRP A 14 0.87 -3.40 -9.03
C TRP A 14 1.00 -2.83 -7.63
N VAL A 15 0.42 -1.66 -7.43
CA VAL A 15 0.35 -0.97 -6.14
C VAL A 15 -1.11 -0.93 -5.71
N VAL A 16 -1.41 -1.51 -4.55
CA VAL A 16 -2.74 -1.52 -3.94
C VAL A 16 -2.72 -0.63 -2.73
N VAL A 17 -3.60 0.37 -2.69
CA VAL A 17 -3.76 1.32 -1.60
C VAL A 17 -5.08 1.08 -0.89
N GLU A 18 -5.00 0.88 0.42
CA GLU A 18 -6.14 0.62 1.29
C GLU A 18 -6.25 1.68 2.38
N ALA A 19 -7.47 2.11 2.66
CA ALA A 19 -7.75 2.93 3.82
C ALA A 19 -7.67 2.05 5.07
N LEU A 20 -6.99 2.55 6.09
CA LEU A 20 -7.04 2.05 7.45
C LEU A 20 -8.03 2.93 8.22
N ASP A 21 -9.16 2.34 8.59
CA ASP A 21 -10.04 2.94 9.56
C ASP A 21 -9.30 3.07 10.90
N ALA A 22 -9.14 4.31 11.38
CA ALA A 22 -8.62 4.58 12.73
C ALA A 22 -9.59 4.15 13.86
N GLN A 23 -10.62 3.34 13.55
CA GLN A 23 -11.72 2.94 14.43
C GLN A 23 -11.36 1.82 15.43
N GLU A 24 -10.09 1.61 15.75
CA GLU A 24 -9.73 0.85 16.95
C GLU A 24 -9.51 1.80 18.13
N GLY A 25 -10.61 2.25 18.75
CA GLY A 25 -10.61 2.47 20.20
C GLY A 25 -11.15 3.80 20.77
N ASN A 26 -11.47 4.84 20.00
CA ASN A 26 -12.00 6.08 20.61
C ASN A 26 -12.98 6.89 19.73
N PRO A 27 -14.28 6.94 20.08
CA PRO A 27 -15.30 7.68 19.32
C PRO A 27 -15.17 9.22 19.38
N ASN A 28 -14.23 9.77 20.16
CA ASN A 28 -13.99 11.22 20.26
C ASN A 28 -12.82 11.72 19.41
N ILE A 29 -12.10 10.83 18.73
CA ILE A 29 -11.02 11.22 17.82
C ILE A 29 -11.64 11.36 16.43
N LEU A 30 -11.46 12.52 15.79
CA LEU A 30 -11.77 12.70 14.37
C LEU A 30 -11.06 11.56 13.62
N PRO A 31 -11.77 10.68 12.89
CA PRO A 31 -11.14 9.57 12.21
C PRO A 31 -10.13 10.15 11.20
N ALA A 32 -8.85 10.06 11.55
CA ALA A 32 -7.79 10.27 10.59
C ALA A 32 -7.77 9.02 9.72
N GLU A 33 -8.37 9.12 8.54
CA GLU A 33 -8.28 8.07 7.53
C GLU A 33 -6.83 8.06 7.03
N TYR A 34 -6.10 7.04 7.45
CA TYR A 34 -4.75 6.79 6.93
C TYR A 34 -4.84 5.79 5.80
N PHE A 35 -3.86 5.82 4.91
CA PHE A 35 -3.75 4.85 3.84
C PHE A 35 -2.49 4.01 4.03
N VAL A 36 -2.55 2.75 3.61
CA VAL A 36 -1.38 1.87 3.48
C VAL A 36 -1.30 1.40 2.04
N ALA A 37 -0.07 1.23 1.56
CA ALA A 37 0.18 0.72 0.23
C ALA A 37 0.92 -0.62 0.28
N TYR A 38 0.55 -1.48 -0.66
CA TYR A 38 1.12 -2.79 -0.92
C TYR A 38 1.59 -2.83 -2.36
N TYR A 39 2.64 -3.60 -2.65
CA TYR A 39 3.16 -3.79 -3.99
C TYR A 39 3.36 -5.27 -4.33
N SER A 40 3.16 -5.61 -5.59
CA SER A 40 3.31 -6.97 -6.11
C SER A 40 3.72 -6.94 -7.59
N SER A 41 4.61 -7.85 -8.00
CA SER A 41 4.91 -8.11 -9.42
C SER A 41 3.84 -8.95 -10.12
N GLN A 42 2.91 -9.52 -9.36
CA GLN A 42 1.77 -10.27 -9.87
C GLN A 42 0.52 -9.39 -9.81
N GLU A 43 -0.33 -9.52 -10.83
CA GLU A 43 -1.63 -8.86 -10.85
C GLU A 43 -2.45 -9.28 -9.62
N PRO A 44 -2.85 -8.32 -8.75
CA PRO A 44 -3.67 -8.62 -7.60
C PRO A 44 -5.06 -9.05 -8.08
N PRO A 45 -5.71 -10.03 -7.42
CA PRO A 45 -7.11 -10.33 -7.72
C PRO A 45 -7.96 -9.06 -7.60
N VAL A 46 -9.05 -8.98 -8.36
CA VAL A 46 -9.95 -7.80 -8.45
C VAL A 46 -10.44 -7.31 -7.08
N ALA A 47 -10.38 -8.16 -6.05
CA ALA A 47 -10.67 -7.86 -4.64
C ALA A 47 -9.48 -8.19 -3.71
N ALA A 48 -8.25 -7.85 -4.09
CA ALA A 48 -7.10 -8.00 -3.19
C ALA A 48 -7.20 -6.94 -2.08
N SER A 49 -7.60 -7.37 -0.89
CA SER A 49 -7.66 -6.53 0.29
C SER A 49 -6.98 -7.24 1.44
N SER A 50 -6.14 -6.52 2.18
CA SER A 50 -5.49 -7.02 3.38
C SER A 50 -6.48 -7.35 4.50
N HIS A 51 -7.72 -6.89 4.37
CA HIS A 51 -8.83 -7.22 5.26
C HIS A 51 -9.48 -8.58 4.93
N GLU A 52 -9.24 -9.15 3.75
CA GLU A 52 -9.73 -10.48 3.39
C GLU A 52 -8.68 -11.57 3.75
N PRO A 53 -9.01 -12.51 4.66
CA PRO A 53 -8.09 -13.58 5.03
C PRO A 53 -7.76 -14.45 3.81
N GLY A 54 -6.46 -14.60 3.53
CA GLY A 54 -5.96 -15.39 2.40
C GLY A 54 -5.76 -14.61 1.09
N LYS A 55 -6.05 -13.30 1.05
CA LYS A 55 -5.79 -12.43 -0.11
C LYS A 55 -4.89 -11.26 0.27
N MET A 56 -3.59 -11.51 0.43
CA MET A 56 -2.66 -10.39 0.59
C MET A 56 -2.43 -9.71 -0.76
N PRO A 57 -2.64 -8.38 -0.87
CA PRO A 57 -2.43 -7.64 -2.12
C PRO A 57 -0.95 -7.56 -2.55
N GLY A 58 -0.03 -7.93 -1.65
CA GLY A 58 1.40 -7.98 -1.92
C GLY A 58 2.22 -7.71 -0.66
N LYS A 59 3.44 -7.21 -0.86
CA LYS A 59 4.32 -6.75 0.21
C LYS A 59 3.92 -5.34 0.65
N VAL A 60 3.86 -5.09 1.96
CA VAL A 60 3.54 -3.75 2.49
C VAL A 60 4.76 -2.84 2.51
N PHE A 61 4.58 -1.55 2.19
CA PHE A 61 5.62 -0.55 2.45
C PHE A 61 5.75 -0.36 3.96
N LYS A 62 6.98 -0.43 4.48
CA LYS A 62 7.26 -0.27 5.91
C LYS A 62 7.85 1.10 6.22
N ALA A 63 7.52 1.63 7.40
CA ALA A 63 8.21 2.76 8.00
C ALA A 63 9.51 2.30 8.69
N GLU A 64 10.29 3.26 9.21
CA GLU A 64 11.58 3.00 9.88
C GLU A 64 11.46 2.07 11.10
N ASP A 65 10.31 2.10 11.77
CA ASP A 65 9.97 1.25 12.91
C ASP A 65 9.46 -0.15 12.52
N ASN A 66 9.59 -0.54 11.24
CA ASN A 66 9.07 -1.79 10.66
C ASN A 66 7.54 -1.93 10.67
N THR A 67 6.78 -0.89 11.03
CA THR A 67 5.32 -0.91 10.94
C THR A 67 4.86 -0.55 9.52
N PRO A 68 3.62 -0.89 9.10
CA PRO A 68 3.06 -0.42 7.85
C PRO A 68 3.14 1.10 7.73
N LYS A 69 3.77 1.59 6.67
CA LYS A 69 3.87 3.02 6.40
C LYS A 69 2.48 3.58 6.14
N ARG A 70 2.10 4.60 6.92
CA ARG A 70 0.84 5.33 6.79
C ARG A 70 1.03 6.55 5.89
N PHE A 71 0.08 6.77 5.02
CA PHE A 71 -0.01 7.92 4.11
C PHE A 71 -1.27 8.71 4.42
N LEU A 72 -1.25 10.02 4.13
CA LEU A 72 -2.41 10.89 4.34
C LEU A 72 -3.37 10.92 3.15
N SER A 73 -2.94 10.40 1.99
CA SER A 73 -3.79 10.27 0.81
C SER A 73 -3.35 9.09 -0.06
N PRO A 74 -4.24 8.56 -0.93
CA PRO A 74 -3.87 7.54 -1.89
C PRO A 74 -2.81 8.03 -2.89
N VAL A 75 -2.87 9.31 -3.27
CA VAL A 75 -1.93 9.92 -4.21
C VAL A 75 -0.51 9.93 -3.62
N GLU A 76 -0.37 10.37 -2.37
CA GLU A 76 0.93 10.34 -1.66
C GLU A 76 1.51 8.92 -1.60
N ALA A 77 0.65 7.91 -1.42
CA ALA A 77 1.06 6.51 -1.39
C ALA A 77 1.59 6.02 -2.75
N ILE A 78 0.95 6.43 -3.85
CA ILE A 78 1.40 6.13 -5.22
C ILE A 78 2.70 6.85 -5.55
N GLU A 79 2.80 8.15 -5.24
CA GLU A 79 4.02 8.93 -5.47
C GLU A 79 5.21 8.31 -4.73
N TYR A 80 5.00 7.92 -3.46
CA TYR A 80 6.00 7.21 -2.68
C TYR A 80 6.38 5.87 -3.31
N ALA A 81 5.40 5.09 -3.80
CA ALA A 81 5.67 3.82 -4.46
C ALA A 81 6.51 4.02 -5.73
N ALA A 82 6.18 5.00 -6.56
CA ALA A 82 6.93 5.33 -7.77
C ALA A 82 8.39 5.74 -7.46
N GLU A 83 8.62 6.43 -6.35
CA GLU A 83 9.98 6.81 -5.92
C GLU A 83 10.78 5.62 -5.36
N LYS A 84 10.14 4.75 -4.56
CA LYS A 84 10.85 3.70 -3.81
C LYS A 84 11.00 2.38 -4.55
N LEU A 85 10.03 2.02 -5.40
CA LEU A 85 10.06 0.73 -6.11
C LEU A 85 11.30 0.52 -6.99
N PRO A 86 11.85 1.52 -7.70
CA PRO A 86 13.08 1.32 -8.47
C PRO A 86 14.22 0.78 -7.59
N VAL A 87 14.41 1.36 -6.42
CA VAL A 87 15.47 0.96 -5.48
C VAL A 87 15.14 -0.37 -4.79
N LEU A 88 13.89 -0.55 -4.34
CA LEU A 88 13.47 -1.75 -3.62
C LEU A 88 13.54 -3.01 -4.47
N LEU A 89 13.30 -2.90 -5.78
CA LEU A 89 13.32 -4.03 -6.71
C LEU A 89 14.71 -4.34 -7.24
N GLU A 90 15.68 -3.44 -7.10
CA GLU A 90 17.09 -3.72 -7.38
C GLU A 90 17.77 -4.53 -6.27
N ASP A 91 17.23 -4.47 -5.05
CA ASP A 91 17.74 -5.16 -3.84
C ASP A 91 17.07 -6.53 -3.58
N GLU A 92 16.13 -6.96 -4.44
CA GLU A 92 15.46 -8.28 -4.39
C GLU A 92 16.11 -9.35 -5.28
#